data_AF-A0A9P6YUF4-F1
#
_entry.id   AF-A0A9P6YUF4-F1
#
_cell.length_a   1.000
_cell.length_b   1.000
_cell.length_c   1.000
_cell.angle_alpha   90.00
_cell.angle_beta   90.00
_cell.angle_gamma   90.00
#
_symmetry.space_group_name_H-M   'P 1'
#
loop_
_entity.id
_entity.type
_entity.pdbx_description
1 polymer ?
#
loop_
_entity_poly.entity_id
_entity_poly.type
_entity_poly.pdbx_seq_one_letter_code
_entity_poly.pdbx_strand_id
1 'polypeptide(L)'
;MRILAMERLYIASGPGSEIRSQLEKFEILLHDDYDPLDPNNLQNPDYGNLDQGEKECAAWDIFVQHMIRAIRRLKGPVQRAVVRFFVDKGILASVVLNGLFPIKQT
;
A
#
# COMPACT_ATOMS: atom_id res chain seq x y z
N MET A 1 5.15 18.30 -7.00
CA MET A 1 4.46 17.97 -8.27
C MET A 1 5.37 17.13 -9.19
N ARG A 2 5.73 15.89 -8.80
CA ARG A 2 6.56 14.98 -9.61
C ARG A 2 6.28 13.49 -9.36
N ILE A 3 5.54 13.14 -8.30
CA ILE A 3 5.17 11.75 -7.99
C ILE A 3 3.97 11.29 -8.85
N LEU A 4 2.99 12.17 -9.07
CA LEU A 4 1.79 11.91 -9.89
C LEU A 4 2.08 11.58 -11.37
N ALA A 5 3.22 12.00 -11.91
CA ALA A 5 3.56 11.77 -13.32
C ALA A 5 4.11 10.36 -13.58
N MET A 6 4.83 9.77 -12.63
CA MET A 6 5.36 8.39 -12.74
C MET A 6 4.26 7.35 -12.58
N GLU A 7 3.32 7.60 -11.67
CA GLU A 7 2.19 6.69 -11.38
C GLU A 7 1.22 6.60 -12.57
N ARG A 8 0.95 7.72 -13.24
CA ARG A 8 0.11 7.75 -14.45
C ARG A 8 0.77 7.09 -15.66
N LEU A 9 2.10 7.19 -15.81
CA LEU A 9 2.79 6.59 -16.95
C LEU A 9 2.89 5.05 -16.82
N TYR A 10 3.12 4.53 -15.62
CA TYR A 10 3.24 3.08 -15.40
C TYR A 10 1.91 2.33 -15.59
N ILE A 11 0.78 2.99 -15.29
CA ILE A 11 -0.57 2.44 -15.50
C ILE A 11 -0.99 2.52 -16.97
N ALA A 12 -0.64 3.61 -17.66
CA ALA A 12 -1.08 3.86 -19.04
C ALA A 12 -0.27 3.12 -20.13
N SER A 13 1.00 2.77 -19.88
CA SER A 13 1.87 2.16 -20.91
C SER A 13 2.52 0.84 -20.51
N GLY A 14 2.00 0.15 -19.49
CA GLY A 14 2.58 -1.08 -18.94
C GLY A 14 1.55 -2.14 -18.54
N PRO A 15 1.99 -3.26 -17.90
CA PRO A 15 1.16 -4.39 -17.49
C PRO A 15 -0.05 -4.03 -16.60
N GLY A 16 -0.09 -2.81 -16.06
CA GLY A 16 -1.28 -2.25 -15.39
C GLY A 16 -2.49 -2.18 -16.33
N SER A 17 -2.34 -1.68 -17.56
CA SER A 17 -3.45 -1.56 -18.52
C SER A 17 -4.08 -2.91 -18.90
N GLU A 18 -3.26 -3.96 -19.01
CA GLU A 18 -3.70 -5.31 -19.31
C GLU A 18 -4.41 -5.97 -18.12
N ILE A 19 -3.89 -5.77 -16.89
CA ILE A 19 -4.58 -6.21 -15.67
C ILE A 19 -5.93 -5.51 -15.52
N ARG A 20 -6.01 -4.20 -15.78
CA ARG A 20 -7.29 -3.46 -15.75
C ARG A 20 -8.29 -4.02 -16.75
N SER A 21 -7.86 -4.21 -17.99
CA SER A 21 -8.70 -4.79 -19.05
C SER A 21 -9.20 -6.20 -18.70
N GLN A 22 -8.37 -7.02 -18.04
CA GLN A 22 -8.78 -8.34 -17.57
C GLN A 22 -9.78 -8.28 -16.43
N LEU A 23 -9.61 -7.37 -15.47
CA LEU A 23 -10.55 -7.19 -14.35
C LEU A 23 -11.91 -6.66 -14.84
N GLU A 24 -11.91 -5.70 -15.78
CA GLU A 24 -13.13 -5.19 -16.42
C GLU A 24 -13.89 -6.30 -17.16
N LYS A 25 -13.20 -7.24 -17.79
CA LYS A 25 -13.82 -8.41 -18.44
C LYS A 25 -14.58 -9.31 -17.45
N PHE A 26 -14.21 -9.30 -16.17
CA PHE A 26 -14.91 -10.00 -15.09
C PHE A 26 -15.89 -9.08 -14.33
N GLU A 27 -16.22 -7.92 -14.89
CA GLU A 27 -17.11 -6.92 -14.28
C GLU A 27 -16.61 -6.40 -12.92
N ILE A 28 -15.30 -6.53 -12.67
CA ILE A 28 -14.67 -5.97 -11.48
C ILE A 28 -14.40 -4.49 -11.74
N LEU A 29 -15.23 -3.62 -11.16
CA LEU A 29 -15.06 -2.18 -11.22
C LEU A 29 -13.79 -1.75 -10.47
N LEU A 30 -12.94 -1.01 -11.17
CA LEU A 30 -11.77 -0.35 -10.60
C LEU A 30 -12.12 1.11 -10.30
N HIS A 31 -11.99 1.48 -9.03
CA HIS A 31 -12.13 2.88 -8.61
C HIS A 31 -10.75 3.55 -8.60
N ASP A 32 -10.53 4.47 -9.54
CA ASP A 32 -9.33 5.31 -9.55
C ASP A 32 -9.27 6.30 -8.38
N ASP A 33 -10.43 6.58 -7.78
CA ASP A 33 -10.60 7.53 -6.68
C ASP A 33 -10.55 6.86 -5.30
N TYR A 34 -10.11 5.60 -5.23
CA TYR A 34 -10.01 4.87 -3.96
C TYR A 34 -8.82 5.38 -3.13
N ASP A 35 -9.10 6.12 -2.06
CA ASP A 35 -8.11 6.49 -1.06
C ASP A 35 -8.04 5.42 0.04
N PRO A 36 -6.97 4.61 0.13
CA PRO A 36 -6.85 3.59 1.17
C PRO A 36 -6.78 4.16 2.61
N LEU A 37 -6.59 5.47 2.77
CA LEU A 37 -6.59 6.15 4.06
C LEU A 37 -7.93 6.80 4.41
N ASP A 38 -8.91 6.80 3.51
CA ASP A 38 -10.23 7.33 3.81
C ASP A 38 -10.92 6.44 4.86
N PRO A 39 -11.20 6.94 6.08
CA PRO A 39 -11.86 6.18 7.13
C PRO A 39 -13.25 5.68 6.74
N ASN A 40 -13.91 6.30 5.75
CA ASN A 40 -15.20 5.82 5.23
C ASN A 40 -15.09 4.50 4.46
N ASN A 41 -13.87 4.10 4.07
CA ASN A 41 -13.62 2.80 3.45
C ASN A 41 -13.64 1.65 4.49
N LEU A 42 -13.68 1.95 5.79
CA LEU A 42 -13.86 0.97 6.85
C LEU A 42 -15.35 0.56 6.97
N GLN A 43 -15.79 -0.33 6.08
CA GLN A 43 -17.17 -0.84 6.09
C GLN A 43 -17.39 -2.02 7.04
N ASN A 44 -16.35 -2.54 7.69
CA ASN A 44 -16.51 -3.62 8.67
C ASN A 44 -17.30 -3.08 9.90
N PRO A 45 -18.43 -3.73 10.28
CA PRO A 45 -19.20 -3.37 11.47
C PRO A 45 -18.38 -3.26 12.76
N ASP A 46 -17.26 -3.98 12.87
CA ASP A 46 -16.34 -3.90 14.02
C ASP A 46 -15.81 -2.47 14.26
N TYR A 47 -15.73 -1.64 13.21
CA TYR A 47 -15.31 -0.23 13.29
C TYR A 47 -16.49 0.76 13.33
N GLY A 48 -17.74 0.26 13.31
CA GLY A 48 -18.94 1.11 13.21
C GLY A 48 -19.12 2.06 14.39
N ASN A 49 -18.66 1.65 15.58
CA ASN A 49 -18.77 2.42 16.82
C ASN A 49 -17.57 3.35 17.08
N LEU A 50 -16.52 3.28 16.26
CA LEU A 50 -15.35 4.13 16.41
C LEU A 50 -15.68 5.57 16.04
N ASP A 51 -15.08 6.52 16.76
CA ASP A 51 -15.11 7.91 16.35
C ASP A 51 -14.25 8.16 15.10
N GLN A 52 -14.31 9.38 14.57
CA GLN A 52 -13.60 9.73 13.34
C GLN A 52 -12.08 9.58 13.46
N GLY A 53 -11.49 10.01 14.59
CA GLY A 53 -10.04 9.91 14.79
C GLY A 53 -9.60 8.46 14.99
N GLU A 54 -10.39 7.66 15.70
CA GLU A 54 -10.18 6.22 15.84
C GLU A 54 -10.25 5.50 14.49
N LYS A 55 -11.19 5.88 13.61
CA LYS A 55 -11.28 5.34 12.25
C LYS A 55 -10.10 5.74 11.38
N GLU A 56 -9.61 6.98 11.48
CA GLU A 56 -8.41 7.42 10.76
C GLU A 56 -7.18 6.62 11.20
N CYS A 57 -7.01 6.42 12.50
CA CYS A 57 -5.96 5.55 13.05
C CYS A 57 -6.09 4.12 12.54
N ALA A 58 -7.29 3.54 12.57
CA ALA A 58 -7.54 2.18 12.09
C ALA A 58 -7.28 2.03 10.58
N ALA A 59 -7.68 3.00 9.76
CA ALA A 59 -7.43 3.02 8.32
C ALA A 59 -5.93 3.06 8.03
N TRP A 60 -5.19 3.91 8.75
CA TRP A 60 -3.74 3.98 8.67
C TRP A 60 -3.07 2.64 9.03
N ASP A 61 -3.48 2.01 10.14
CA ASP A 61 -2.93 0.73 10.58
C ASP A 61 -3.18 -0.38 9.56
N ILE A 62 -4.39 -0.46 9.01
CA ILE A 62 -4.76 -1.42 7.97
C ILE A 62 -3.93 -1.18 6.69
N PHE A 63 -3.78 0.08 6.28
CA PHE A 63 -2.96 0.45 5.13
C PHE A 63 -1.50 -0.01 5.31
N VAL A 64 -0.89 0.28 6.47
CA VAL A 64 0.47 -0.14 6.79
C VAL A 64 0.60 -1.67 6.80
N GLN A 65 -0.36 -2.39 7.38
CA GLN A 65 -0.39 -3.86 7.38
C GLN A 65 -0.44 -4.43 5.95
N HIS A 66 -1.28 -3.86 5.08
CA HIS A 66 -1.38 -4.27 3.69
C HIS A 66 -0.08 -4.01 2.92
N MET A 67 0.55 -2.85 3.11
CA MET A 67 1.86 -2.56 2.51
C MET A 67 2.92 -3.56 2.98
N ILE A 68 3.02 -3.84 4.27
CA ILE A 68 3.98 -4.82 4.81
C ILE A 68 3.73 -6.20 4.19
N ARG A 69 2.48 -6.62 4.06
CA ARG A 69 2.12 -7.89 3.42
C ARG A 69 2.51 -7.93 1.94
N ALA A 70 2.30 -6.84 1.20
CA ALA A 70 2.71 -6.72 -0.20
C ALA A 70 4.24 -6.77 -0.35
N ILE A 71 4.96 -6.01 0.48
CA ILE A 71 6.42 -6.01 0.56
C ILE A 71 6.96 -7.42 0.84
N ARG A 72 6.34 -8.19 1.74
CA ARG A 72 6.76 -9.57 2.05
C ARG A 72 6.71 -10.51 0.84
N ARG A 73 5.93 -10.18 -0.20
CA ARG A 73 5.86 -10.96 -1.45
C ARG A 73 6.96 -10.59 -2.45
N LEU A 74 7.56 -9.40 -2.31
CA LEU A 74 8.69 -8.98 -3.13
C LEU A 74 9.95 -9.77 -2.74
N LYS A 75 10.85 -10.00 -3.70
CA LYS A 75 12.06 -10.82 -3.49
C LYS A 75 13.34 -9.98 -3.50
N GLY A 76 14.27 -10.37 -2.63
CA GLY A 76 15.67 -9.98 -2.69
C GLY A 76 15.91 -8.47 -2.75
N PRO A 77 16.67 -7.97 -3.74
CA PRO A 77 17.01 -6.54 -3.84
C PRO A 77 15.79 -5.63 -3.99
N VAL A 78 14.74 -6.07 -4.70
CA VAL A 78 13.53 -5.27 -4.94
C VAL A 78 12.81 -5.01 -3.62
N GLN A 79 12.64 -6.05 -2.80
CA GLN A 79 12.05 -5.92 -1.47
C GLN A 79 12.80 -4.88 -0.63
N ARG A 80 14.15 -4.97 -0.62
CA ARG A 80 15.00 -4.06 0.16
C ARG A 80 14.90 -2.62 -0.31
N ALA A 81 14.89 -2.39 -1.62
CA ALA A 81 14.75 -1.06 -2.20
C ALA A 81 13.39 -0.44 -1.86
N VAL A 82 12.31 -1.21 -2.00
CA VAL A 82 10.94 -0.75 -1.71
C VAL A 82 10.76 -0.42 -0.23
N VAL A 83 11.27 -1.27 0.69
CA VAL A 83 11.21 -0.97 2.13
C VAL A 83 11.95 0.31 2.47
N ARG A 84 13.18 0.48 1.97
CA ARG A 84 13.97 1.70 2.20
C ARG A 84 13.24 2.94 1.71
N PHE A 85 12.67 2.89 0.50
CA PHE A 85 11.87 3.98 -0.03
C PHE A 85 10.75 4.41 0.92
N PHE A 86 9.97 3.45 1.46
CA PHE A 86 8.88 3.78 2.38
C PHE A 86 9.36 4.27 3.75
N VAL A 87 10.51 3.78 4.25
CA VAL A 87 11.13 4.29 5.48
C VAL A 87 11.61 5.73 5.28
N ASP A 88 12.29 6.02 4.17
CA ASP A 88 12.79 7.38 3.85
C ASP A 88 11.64 8.38 3.67
N LYS A 89 10.45 7.90 3.28
CA LYS A 89 9.22 8.71 3.20
C LYS A 89 8.51 8.89 4.54
N GLY A 90 8.98 8.26 5.62
CA GLY A 90 8.32 8.30 6.93
C GLY A 90 7.02 7.49 6.99
N ILE A 91 6.73 6.68 5.98
CA ILE A 91 5.52 5.87 5.89
C ILE A 91 5.67 4.60 6.73
N LEU A 92 6.86 4.00 6.72
CA LEU A 92 7.19 2.84 7.55
C LEU A 92 8.23 3.22 8.59
N ALA A 93 8.07 2.69 9.81
CA ALA A 93 9.09 2.80 10.84
C ALA A 93 10.34 1.98 10.47
N SER A 94 11.53 2.48 10.86
CA SER A 94 12.81 1.79 10.59
C SER A 94 12.88 0.39 11.21
N VAL A 95 12.11 0.12 12.27
CA VAL A 95 11.98 -1.22 12.88
C VAL A 95 11.45 -2.27 11.88
N VAL A 96 10.62 -1.86 10.91
CA VAL A 96 10.12 -2.75 9.85
C VAL A 96 11.27 -3.25 8.97
N LEU A 97 12.26 -2.40 8.70
CA LEU A 97 13.46 -2.75 7.94
C LEU A 97 14.30 -3.78 8.69
N ASN A 98 14.46 -3.62 10.01
CA ASN A 98 15.18 -4.57 10.86
C ASN A 98 14.46 -5.93 10.96
N GLY A 99 13.12 -5.92 11.01
CA GLY A 99 12.33 -7.15 11.03
C GLY A 99 12.37 -7.94 9.72
N LEU A 100 12.42 -7.24 8.57
CA LEU A 100 12.51 -7.89 7.25
C LEU A 100 13.93 -8.29 6.87
N PHE A 101 14.94 -7.56 7.36
CA PHE A 101 16.35 -7.79 7.07
C PHE A 101 17.17 -7.76 8.37
N PRO A 102 17.07 -8.80 9.19
CA PRO A 102 17.85 -8.87 10.42
C PRO A 102 19.34 -8.75 10.09
N ILE A 103 20.00 -7.79 10.74
CA ILE A 103 21.45 -7.64 10.65
C ILE A 103 22.02 -8.87 11.35
N LYS A 104 22.76 -9.72 10.62
CA LYS A 104 23.53 -10.78 11.25
C LYS A 104 24.59 -10.10 12.13
N GLN A 105 24.49 -10.28 13.44
CA GLN A 105 25.61 -9.97 14.32
C GLN A 105 26.70 -10.99 14.01
N THR A 106 27.83 -10.50 13.50
CA THR A 106 29.06 -11.26 13.26
C THR A 106 29.91 -11.28 14.51
#